data_AF-A0A9E5GG32-F1
#
_entry.id   AF-A0A9E5GG32-F1
#
_cell.length_a   1.000
_cell.length_b   1.000
_cell.length_c   1.000
_cell.angle_alpha   90.00
_cell.angle_beta   90.00
_cell.angle_gamma   90.00
#
_symmetry.space_group_name_H-M   'P 1'
#
loop_
_entity.id
_entity.type
_entity.pdbx_description
1 polymer ?
#
loop_
_entity_poly.entity_id
_entity_poly.type
_entity_poly.pdbx_seq_one_letter_code
_entity_poly.pdbx_strand_id
1 'polypeptide(L)'
;MKDFFSIGELADLFAIDVQTLRYYDSIGLLVPSHRDSKTGYRLYKFDQIYQIASIRYLKRLGYSLKQIRSYLDSRTLEHTIKQLKDQSQLLRQRWQELIDIDCAIGRKLEFIKQQLPLVELDKICVKTYPDRYYLNIGSEETLYGSDVFYFHPTLVFYQGLEKRFGAYLFEYNPHQTQNPPMEDVSIIEAGSYLCGYHQGSYETIHSAIARIRERGIDLSLASWEVNFNILDQFVERDNSRFITEIQIPIRS
;
A
#
# COMPACT_ATOMS: atom_id res chain seq x y z
N MET A 1 -35.83 -1.46 -38.70
CA MET A 1 -34.87 -1.06 -37.63
C MET A 1 -34.35 0.31 -38.02
N LYS A 2 -34.02 1.21 -37.08
CA LYS A 2 -33.55 2.56 -37.42
C LYS A 2 -32.19 2.49 -38.12
N ASP A 3 -32.04 3.12 -39.29
CA ASP A 3 -30.82 3.01 -40.10
C ASP A 3 -29.62 3.77 -39.51
N PHE A 4 -29.90 4.86 -38.79
CA PHE A 4 -28.89 5.71 -38.16
C PHE A 4 -29.31 6.21 -36.78
N PHE A 5 -28.32 6.35 -35.89
CA PHE A 5 -28.43 6.96 -34.57
C PHE A 5 -27.66 8.27 -34.58
N SER A 6 -28.27 9.34 -34.06
CA SER A 6 -27.53 10.57 -33.77
C SER A 6 -26.55 10.35 -32.61
N ILE A 7 -25.55 11.22 -32.48
CA ILE A 7 -24.61 11.16 -31.35
C ILE A 7 -25.31 11.25 -29.98
N GLY A 8 -26.41 12.00 -29.87
CA GLY A 8 -27.18 12.13 -28.62
C GLY A 8 -27.88 10.83 -28.28
N GLU A 9 -28.60 10.24 -29.24
CA GLU A 9 -29.28 8.95 -29.04
C GLU A 9 -28.30 7.82 -28.69
N LEU A 10 -27.09 7.86 -29.27
CA LEU A 10 -26.05 6.88 -28.99
C LEU A 10 -25.41 7.10 -27.61
N ALA A 11 -25.24 8.35 -27.20
CA ALA A 11 -24.81 8.72 -25.86
C ALA A 11 -25.81 8.22 -24.81
N ASP A 12 -27.11 8.46 -25.04
CA ASP A 12 -28.19 8.04 -24.16
C ASP A 12 -28.26 6.50 -24.06
N LEU A 13 -28.19 5.80 -25.20
CA LEU A 13 -28.24 4.33 -25.26
C LEU A 13 -27.12 3.68 -24.43
N PHE A 14 -25.92 4.28 -24.45
CA PHE A 14 -24.76 3.75 -23.74
C PHE A 14 -24.51 4.42 -22.39
N ALA A 15 -25.35 5.36 -21.97
CA ALA A 15 -25.16 6.18 -20.77
C ALA A 15 -23.72 6.74 -20.69
N ILE A 16 -23.26 7.36 -21.78
CA ILE A 16 -21.97 8.07 -21.85
C ILE A 16 -22.22 9.49 -22.32
N ASP A 17 -21.34 10.41 -21.97
CA ASP A 17 -21.49 11.79 -22.40
C ASP A 17 -21.17 11.96 -23.90
N VAL A 18 -21.86 12.90 -24.54
CA VAL A 18 -21.65 13.24 -25.96
C VAL A 18 -20.20 13.68 -26.23
N GLN A 19 -19.52 14.29 -25.25
CA GLN A 19 -18.12 14.71 -25.41
C GLN A 19 -17.17 13.51 -25.53
N THR A 20 -17.42 12.42 -24.82
CA THR A 20 -16.69 11.16 -24.93
C THR A 20 -16.81 10.57 -26.33
N LEU A 21 -18.01 10.59 -26.92
CA LEU A 21 -18.20 10.15 -28.31
C LEU A 21 -17.51 11.07 -29.33
N ARG A 22 -17.52 12.40 -29.10
CA ARG A 22 -16.75 13.35 -29.91
C ARG A 22 -15.25 13.11 -29.79
N TYR A 23 -14.79 12.79 -28.59
CA TYR A 23 -13.39 12.48 -28.33
C TYR A 23 -12.98 11.18 -29.03
N TYR A 24 -13.78 10.11 -28.95
CA TYR A 24 -13.53 8.87 -29.67
C TYR A 24 -13.45 9.07 -31.19
N ASP A 25 -14.29 9.93 -31.75
CA ASP A 25 -14.18 10.35 -33.15
C ASP A 25 -12.87 11.09 -33.42
N SER A 26 -12.49 12.06 -32.57
CA SER A 26 -11.26 12.86 -32.75
C SER A 26 -9.97 12.03 -32.73
N ILE A 27 -9.92 10.97 -31.92
CA ILE A 27 -8.78 10.06 -31.85
C ILE A 27 -8.92 8.88 -32.83
N GLY A 28 -9.99 8.86 -33.64
CA GLY A 28 -10.31 7.82 -34.60
C GLY A 28 -10.55 6.44 -34.00
N LEU A 29 -11.01 6.38 -32.74
CA LEU A 29 -11.41 5.14 -32.07
C LEU A 29 -12.82 4.70 -32.47
N LEU A 30 -13.71 5.68 -32.69
CA LEU A 30 -15.06 5.48 -33.20
C LEU A 30 -15.45 6.66 -34.10
N VAL A 31 -15.23 6.49 -35.39
CA VAL A 31 -15.58 7.50 -36.41
C VAL A 31 -17.03 7.31 -36.83
N PRO A 32 -17.87 8.35 -36.90
CA PRO A 32 -19.26 8.22 -37.35
C PRO A 32 -19.31 7.70 -38.79
N SER A 33 -20.28 6.82 -39.08
CA SER A 33 -20.49 6.30 -40.44
C SER A 33 -20.69 7.43 -41.45
N HIS A 34 -21.48 8.44 -41.09
CA HIS A 34 -21.71 9.62 -41.90
C HIS A 34 -21.76 10.89 -41.04
N ARG A 35 -21.47 12.02 -41.69
CA ARG A 35 -21.80 13.34 -41.18
C ARG A 35 -22.88 13.90 -42.08
N ASP A 36 -23.96 14.40 -41.48
CA ASP A 36 -25.04 15.03 -42.24
C ASP A 36 -24.49 16.19 -43.06
N SER A 37 -24.79 16.21 -44.36
CA SER A 37 -24.17 17.16 -45.30
C SER A 37 -24.63 18.60 -45.12
N LYS A 38 -25.78 18.83 -44.48
CA LYS A 38 -26.35 20.17 -44.26
C LYS A 38 -25.96 20.76 -42.91
N THR A 39 -25.80 19.90 -41.91
CA THR A 39 -25.68 20.31 -40.50
C THR A 39 -24.37 19.86 -39.86
N GLY A 40 -23.63 18.94 -40.47
CA GLY A 40 -22.40 18.36 -39.93
C GLY A 40 -22.63 17.40 -38.75
N TYR A 41 -23.88 17.05 -38.42
CA TYR A 41 -24.20 16.14 -37.31
C TYR A 41 -23.64 14.74 -37.55
N ARG A 42 -23.14 14.11 -36.49
CA ARG A 42 -22.58 12.76 -36.52
C ARG A 42 -23.70 11.73 -36.49
N LEU A 43 -23.68 10.82 -37.46
CA LEU A 43 -24.65 9.74 -37.63
C LEU A 43 -23.93 8.38 -37.62
N TYR A 44 -24.41 7.46 -36.79
CA TYR A 44 -23.82 6.15 -36.56
C TYR A 44 -24.77 5.05 -37.02
N LYS A 45 -24.25 4.05 -37.73
CA LYS A 45 -25.02 2.87 -38.12
C LYS A 45 -25.19 1.90 -36.96
N PHE A 46 -26.16 1.00 -37.09
CA PHE A 46 -26.41 -0.06 -36.13
C PHE A 46 -25.16 -0.89 -35.79
N ASP A 47 -24.33 -1.25 -36.78
CA ASP A 47 -23.11 -2.05 -36.52
C ASP A 47 -22.11 -1.37 -35.59
N GLN A 48 -22.09 -0.03 -35.57
CA GLN A 48 -21.21 0.75 -34.70
C GLN A 48 -21.64 0.70 -33.22
N ILE A 49 -22.86 0.25 -32.93
CA ILE A 49 -23.32 -0.06 -31.57
C ILE A 49 -22.45 -1.18 -30.99
N TYR A 50 -22.16 -2.24 -31.75
CA TYR A 50 -21.30 -3.33 -31.28
C TYR A 50 -19.85 -2.88 -31.05
N GLN A 51 -19.37 -1.91 -31.84
CA GLN A 51 -18.06 -1.31 -31.65
C GLN A 51 -17.98 -0.53 -30.32
N ILE A 52 -19.00 0.27 -30.00
CA ILE A 52 -19.07 0.98 -28.70
C ILE A 52 -19.21 0.01 -27.54
N ALA A 53 -20.04 -1.02 -27.68
CA ALA A 53 -20.17 -2.08 -26.67
C ALA A 53 -18.81 -2.73 -26.38
N SER A 54 -18.02 -2.99 -27.43
CA SER A 54 -16.65 -3.53 -27.30
C SER A 54 -15.70 -2.55 -26.63
N ILE A 55 -15.73 -1.26 -26.99
CA ILE A 55 -14.94 -0.20 -26.34
C ILE A 55 -15.29 -0.12 -24.85
N ARG A 56 -16.57 -0.14 -24.49
CA ARG A 56 -17.01 -0.12 -23.08
C ARG A 56 -16.56 -1.36 -22.33
N TYR A 57 -16.70 -2.54 -22.92
CA TYR A 57 -16.24 -3.79 -22.34
C TYR A 57 -14.74 -3.72 -22.00
N LEU A 58 -13.89 -3.33 -22.95
CA LEU A 58 -12.45 -3.21 -22.74
C LEU A 58 -12.09 -2.10 -21.75
N LYS A 59 -12.81 -0.98 -21.75
CA LYS A 59 -12.67 0.06 -20.72
C LYS A 59 -12.94 -0.47 -19.32
N ARG A 60 -13.99 -1.27 -19.14
CA ARG A 60 -14.33 -1.88 -17.84
C ARG A 60 -13.29 -2.92 -17.40
N LEU A 61 -12.57 -3.52 -18.34
CA LEU A 61 -11.42 -4.38 -18.06
C LEU A 61 -10.12 -3.62 -17.76
N GLY A 62 -10.14 -2.28 -17.74
CA GLY A 62 -8.99 -1.46 -17.38
C GLY A 62 -8.07 -1.06 -18.54
N TYR A 63 -8.46 -1.32 -19.80
CA TYR A 63 -7.65 -0.93 -20.96
C TYR A 63 -7.64 0.60 -21.15
N SER A 64 -6.46 1.14 -21.46
CA SER A 64 -6.33 2.50 -21.99
C SER A 64 -6.90 2.60 -23.41
N LEU A 65 -7.30 3.79 -23.85
CA LEU A 65 -7.86 3.99 -25.20
C LEU A 65 -6.89 3.57 -26.31
N LYS A 66 -5.58 3.75 -26.08
CA LYS A 66 -4.53 3.30 -27.00
C LYS A 66 -4.51 1.77 -27.15
N GLN A 67 -4.62 1.04 -26.03
CA GLN A 67 -4.68 -0.42 -26.06
C GLN A 67 -6.00 -0.91 -26.69
N ILE A 68 -7.12 -0.22 -26.44
CA ILE A 68 -8.42 -0.55 -27.06
C ILE A 68 -8.33 -0.42 -28.58
N ARG A 69 -7.72 0.65 -29.10
CA ARG A 69 -7.53 0.79 -30.55
C ARG A 69 -6.73 -0.38 -31.12
N SER A 70 -5.56 -0.66 -30.54
CA SER A 70 -4.75 -1.81 -30.96
C SER A 70 -5.53 -3.12 -30.91
N TYR A 71 -6.33 -3.33 -29.87
CA TYR A 71 -7.17 -4.52 -29.71
C TYR A 71 -8.21 -4.65 -30.82
N LEU A 72 -8.89 -3.56 -31.16
CA LEU A 72 -9.91 -3.56 -32.21
C LEU A 72 -9.30 -3.80 -33.60
N ASP A 73 -8.08 -3.32 -33.83
CA ASP A 73 -7.38 -3.46 -35.12
C ASP A 73 -6.75 -4.86 -35.32
N SER A 74 -6.33 -5.54 -34.24
CA SER A 74 -5.60 -6.82 -34.30
C SER A 74 -6.38 -8.02 -33.79
N ARG A 75 -7.72 -7.96 -33.79
CA ARG A 75 -8.59 -8.94 -33.13
C ARG A 75 -8.54 -10.32 -33.80
N THR A 76 -7.80 -11.25 -33.21
CA THR A 76 -7.97 -12.70 -33.42
C THR A 76 -8.50 -13.36 -32.15
N LEU A 77 -9.15 -14.53 -32.29
CA LEU A 77 -9.66 -15.30 -31.15
C LEU A 77 -8.54 -15.64 -30.16
N GLU A 78 -7.40 -16.09 -30.68
CA GLU A 78 -6.21 -16.45 -29.88
C GLU A 78 -5.64 -15.25 -29.13
N HIS A 79 -5.48 -14.11 -29.80
CA HIS A 79 -4.96 -12.89 -29.18
C HIS A 79 -5.91 -12.39 -28.07
N THR A 80 -7.22 -12.44 -28.33
CA THR A 80 -8.25 -12.07 -27.36
C THR A 80 -8.20 -12.93 -26.10
N ILE A 81 -8.15 -14.26 -26.26
CA ILE A 81 -8.09 -15.18 -25.11
C ILE A 81 -6.84 -14.92 -24.27
N LYS A 82 -5.68 -14.73 -24.91
CA LYS A 82 -4.43 -14.41 -24.20
C LYS A 82 -4.57 -13.12 -23.39
N GLN A 83 -5.02 -12.05 -24.03
CA GLN A 83 -5.18 -10.75 -23.38
C GLN A 83 -6.14 -10.78 -22.19
N LEU A 84 -7.25 -11.53 -22.28
CA LEU A 84 -8.18 -11.70 -21.16
C LEU A 84 -7.55 -12.46 -19.99
N LYS A 85 -6.73 -13.49 -20.27
CA LYS A 85 -5.97 -14.20 -19.22
C LYS A 85 -4.98 -13.28 -18.53
N ASP A 86 -4.19 -12.53 -19.31
CA ASP A 86 -3.18 -11.60 -18.78
C ASP A 86 -3.84 -10.53 -17.89
N GLN A 87 -4.98 -9.97 -18.30
CA GLN A 87 -5.72 -9.01 -17.48
C GLN A 87 -6.32 -9.64 -16.22
N SER A 88 -6.89 -10.85 -16.32
CA SER A 88 -7.40 -11.55 -15.15
C SER A 88 -6.28 -11.84 -14.14
N GLN A 89 -5.08 -12.16 -14.61
CA GLN A 89 -3.92 -12.37 -13.75
C GLN A 89 -3.48 -11.07 -13.08
N LEU A 90 -3.39 -9.97 -13.82
CA LEU A 90 -3.06 -8.65 -13.26
C LEU A 90 -4.07 -8.21 -12.19
N LEU A 91 -5.37 -8.43 -12.42
CA LEU A 91 -6.40 -8.12 -11.43
C LEU A 91 -6.24 -8.95 -10.16
N ARG A 92 -5.88 -10.23 -10.28
CA ARG A 92 -5.59 -11.10 -9.12
C ARG A 92 -4.37 -10.63 -8.34
N GLN A 93 -3.31 -10.18 -9.02
CA GLN A 93 -2.12 -9.62 -8.37
C GLN A 93 -2.47 -8.37 -7.55
N ARG A 94 -3.20 -7.42 -8.16
CA ARG A 94 -3.68 -6.22 -7.46
C ARG A 94 -4.60 -6.53 -6.29
N TRP A 95 -5.46 -7.54 -6.43
CA TRP A 95 -6.30 -8.00 -5.32
C TRP A 95 -5.42 -8.46 -4.15
N GLN A 96 -4.38 -9.25 -4.44
CA GLN A 96 -3.48 -9.73 -3.40
C GLN A 96 -2.75 -8.57 -2.71
N GLU A 97 -2.20 -7.61 -3.48
CA GLU A 97 -1.57 -6.40 -2.93
C GLU A 97 -2.51 -5.63 -1.98
N LEU A 98 -3.78 -5.48 -2.36
CA LEU A 98 -4.77 -4.80 -1.52
C LEU A 98 -5.10 -5.58 -0.23
N ILE A 99 -5.16 -6.92 -0.29
CA ILE A 99 -5.31 -7.75 0.92
C ILE A 99 -4.11 -7.54 1.85
N ASP A 100 -2.90 -7.53 1.31
CA ASP A 100 -1.67 -7.44 2.10
C ASP A 100 -1.59 -6.07 2.82
N ILE A 101 -1.98 -5.00 2.12
CA ILE A 101 -2.11 -3.64 2.68
C ILE A 101 -3.18 -3.60 3.78
N ASP A 102 -4.38 -4.15 3.55
CA ASP A 102 -5.45 -4.20 4.56
C ASP A 102 -4.99 -4.93 5.82
N CYS A 103 -4.29 -6.05 5.65
CA CYS A 103 -3.70 -6.80 6.76
C CYS A 103 -2.64 -5.98 7.52
N ALA A 104 -1.79 -5.22 6.82
CA ALA A 104 -0.81 -4.32 7.43
C ALA A 104 -1.47 -3.21 8.25
N ILE A 105 -2.51 -2.57 7.71
CA ILE A 105 -3.31 -1.55 8.39
C ILE A 105 -3.95 -2.14 9.65
N GLY A 106 -4.56 -3.33 9.55
CA GLY A 106 -5.14 -4.04 10.68
C GLY A 106 -4.14 -4.29 11.81
N ARG A 107 -2.94 -4.78 11.47
CA ARG A 107 -1.85 -4.97 12.45
C ARG A 107 -1.44 -3.66 13.11
N LYS A 108 -1.27 -2.57 12.34
CA LYS A 108 -0.90 -1.26 12.87
C LYS A 108 -1.95 -0.71 13.83
N LEU A 109 -3.22 -0.85 13.48
CA LEU A 109 -4.34 -0.43 14.31
C LEU A 109 -4.38 -1.21 15.64
N GLU A 110 -4.20 -2.52 15.60
CA GLU A 110 -4.19 -3.34 16.81
C GLU A 110 -2.98 -3.04 17.70
N PHE A 111 -1.80 -2.87 17.09
CA PHE A 111 -0.60 -2.45 17.81
C PHE A 111 -0.81 -1.15 18.58
N ILE A 112 -1.36 -0.12 17.93
CA ILE A 112 -1.65 1.17 18.59
C ILE A 112 -2.66 1.00 19.72
N LYS A 113 -3.77 0.28 19.47
CA LYS A 113 -4.83 0.07 20.46
C LYS A 113 -4.34 -0.65 21.71
N GLN A 114 -3.47 -1.65 21.54
CA GLN A 114 -2.96 -2.43 22.67
C GLN A 114 -1.80 -1.73 23.39
N GLN A 115 -0.90 -1.06 22.67
CA GLN A 115 0.29 -0.46 23.29
C GLN A 115 0.03 0.91 23.91
N LEU A 116 -0.81 1.75 23.29
CA LEU A 116 -1.02 3.12 23.75
C LEU A 116 -1.57 3.21 25.19
N PRO A 117 -2.52 2.37 25.64
CA PRO A 117 -2.98 2.36 27.03
C PRO A 117 -1.93 1.92 28.06
N LEU A 118 -0.86 1.25 27.61
CA LEU A 118 0.22 0.75 28.47
C LEU A 118 1.36 1.75 28.66
N VAL A 119 1.29 2.91 28.00
CA VAL A 119 2.36 3.92 28.03
C VAL A 119 2.42 4.59 29.40
N GLU A 120 3.54 4.41 30.10
CA GLU A 120 3.88 5.09 31.34
C GLU A 120 5.19 5.87 31.14
N LEU A 121 5.09 7.16 30.77
CA LEU A 121 6.23 7.95 30.27
C LEU A 121 7.41 8.08 31.24
N ASP A 122 7.13 8.13 32.54
CA ASP A 122 8.13 8.31 33.59
C ASP A 122 8.71 6.97 34.09
N LYS A 123 8.17 5.84 33.63
CA LYS A 123 8.52 4.52 34.14
C LYS A 123 9.55 3.84 33.24
N ILE A 124 10.61 3.37 33.87
CA ILE A 124 11.61 2.49 33.27
C ILE A 124 11.53 1.16 34.01
N CYS A 125 11.34 0.07 33.28
CA CYS A 125 11.20 -1.26 33.88
C CYS A 125 11.79 -2.35 32.99
N VAL A 126 12.12 -3.48 33.59
CA VAL A 126 12.50 -4.69 32.84
C VAL A 126 11.23 -5.40 32.41
N LYS A 127 11.14 -5.72 31.11
CA LYS A 127 10.06 -6.51 30.52
C LYS A 127 10.64 -7.74 29.83
N THR A 128 9.92 -8.85 29.89
CA THR A 128 10.28 -10.08 29.17
C THR A 128 9.37 -10.23 27.96
N TYR A 129 9.96 -10.53 26.80
CA TYR A 129 9.22 -10.73 25.56
C TYR A 129 9.51 -12.12 24.96
N PRO A 130 8.52 -12.73 24.27
CA PRO A 130 8.79 -13.83 23.36
C PRO A 130 9.50 -13.34 22.10
N ASP A 131 9.81 -14.26 21.19
CA ASP A 131 10.28 -13.92 19.85
C ASP A 131 9.26 -13.03 19.15
N ARG A 132 9.76 -11.98 18.50
CA ARG A 132 8.95 -11.00 17.77
C ARG A 132 9.47 -10.87 16.35
N TYR A 133 8.57 -10.69 15.41
CA TYR A 133 8.88 -10.82 14.00
C TYR A 133 8.75 -9.47 13.28
N TYR A 134 9.59 -9.25 12.29
CA TYR A 134 9.58 -8.02 11.49
C TYR A 134 10.11 -8.26 10.07
N LEU A 135 9.73 -7.39 9.14
CA LEU A 135 10.33 -7.33 7.81
C LEU A 135 11.51 -6.37 7.82
N ASN A 136 12.66 -6.79 7.30
CA ASN A 136 13.85 -5.95 7.24
C ASN A 136 13.71 -4.93 6.09
N ILE A 137 13.80 -3.64 6.41
CA ILE A 137 13.73 -2.58 5.41
C ILE A 137 15.14 -2.14 4.99
N GLY A 138 16.10 -2.17 5.93
CA GLY A 138 17.49 -1.80 5.67
C GLY A 138 17.86 -0.44 6.25
N SER A 139 18.52 0.41 5.46
CA SER A 139 19.01 1.72 5.88
C SER A 139 17.96 2.81 5.67
N GLU A 140 18.29 4.04 6.08
CA GLU A 140 17.44 5.21 5.83
C GLU A 140 17.25 5.50 4.33
N GLU A 141 18.24 5.16 3.51
CA GLU A 141 18.19 5.33 2.05
C GLU A 141 17.17 4.39 1.39
N THR A 142 16.97 3.20 1.94
CA THR A 142 16.00 2.21 1.42
C THR A 142 14.61 2.38 2.03
N LEU A 143 14.50 3.12 3.14
CA LEU A 143 13.27 3.27 3.92
C LEU A 143 12.08 3.76 3.08
N TYR A 144 12.25 4.91 2.43
CA TYR A 144 11.16 5.58 1.72
C TYR A 144 10.75 4.88 0.42
N GLY A 145 11.57 3.98 -0.10
CA GLY A 145 11.24 3.16 -1.27
C GLY A 145 10.43 1.90 -0.93
N SER A 146 10.25 1.59 0.36
CA SER A 146 9.63 0.36 0.81
C SER A 146 8.16 0.57 1.17
N ASP A 147 7.24 -0.08 0.46
CA ASP A 147 5.81 0.04 0.75
C ASP A 147 5.45 -0.40 2.18
N VAL A 148 6.18 -1.38 2.74
CA VAL A 148 5.92 -1.88 4.10
C VAL A 148 6.18 -0.84 5.18
N PHE A 149 7.01 0.18 4.92
CA PHE A 149 7.24 1.30 5.84
C PHE A 149 5.95 2.09 6.12
N TYR A 150 5.12 2.29 5.09
CA TYR A 150 3.96 3.19 5.17
C TYR A 150 2.78 2.55 5.92
N PHE A 151 2.69 1.23 5.93
CA PHE A 151 1.51 0.52 6.44
C PHE A 151 1.75 -0.18 7.79
N HIS A 152 2.99 -0.55 8.13
CA HIS A 152 3.31 -1.24 9.39
C HIS A 152 3.80 -0.27 10.48
N PRO A 153 3.74 -0.67 11.77
CA PRO A 153 4.49 0.02 12.81
C PRO A 153 5.99 -0.03 12.51
N THR A 154 6.66 1.13 12.57
CA THR A 154 8.08 1.21 12.27
C THR A 154 8.92 0.79 13.47
N LEU A 155 9.93 -0.04 13.20
CA LEU A 155 11.03 -0.37 14.11
C LEU A 155 12.28 0.37 13.67
N VAL A 156 13.02 0.88 14.65
CA VAL A 156 14.35 1.45 14.41
C VAL A 156 15.33 0.80 15.36
N PHE A 157 16.30 0.09 14.79
CA PHE A 157 17.43 -0.47 15.50
C PHE A 157 18.56 0.55 15.51
N TYR A 158 19.12 0.80 16.68
CA TYR A 158 20.26 1.68 16.87
C TYR A 158 21.44 0.87 17.39
N GLN A 159 22.61 1.08 16.80
CA GLN A 159 23.88 0.57 17.29
C GLN A 159 24.93 1.67 17.14
N GLY A 160 25.15 2.44 18.20
CA GLY A 160 25.94 3.67 18.12
C GLY A 160 25.26 4.71 17.22
N LEU A 161 25.91 5.08 16.12
CA LEU A 161 25.36 6.02 15.12
C LEU A 161 24.62 5.32 13.98
N GLU A 162 24.75 4.00 13.85
CA GLU A 162 24.11 3.24 12.79
C GLU A 162 22.62 3.05 13.10
N LYS A 163 21.79 3.25 12.07
CA LYS A 163 20.34 3.03 12.12
C LYS A 163 19.94 1.99 11.10
N ARG A 164 19.09 1.05 11.50
CA ARG A 164 18.42 0.11 10.61
C ARG A 164 16.93 0.10 10.87
N PHE A 165 16.14 -0.05 9.83
CA PHE A 165 14.69 0.03 9.88
C PHE A 165 14.05 -1.33 9.64
N GLY A 166 12.91 -1.54 10.29
CA GLY A 166 12.06 -2.71 10.09
C GLY A 166 10.59 -2.35 10.13
N ALA A 167 9.77 -3.18 9.50
CA ALA A 167 8.32 -3.12 9.61
C ALA A 167 7.85 -4.20 10.61
N TYR A 168 7.28 -3.78 11.73
CA TYR A 168 6.89 -4.71 12.79
C TYR A 168 5.70 -5.57 12.35
N LEU A 169 5.80 -6.88 12.58
CA LEU A 169 4.70 -7.82 12.42
C LEU A 169 4.13 -8.13 13.81
N PHE A 170 3.36 -7.18 14.34
CA PHE A 170 2.70 -7.33 15.64
C PHE A 170 1.78 -8.56 15.66
N GLU A 171 1.88 -9.37 16.72
CA GLU A 171 1.17 -10.65 16.87
C GLU A 171 1.27 -11.59 15.65
N TYR A 172 2.43 -11.59 14.99
CA TYR A 172 2.68 -12.45 13.84
C TYR A 172 2.45 -13.93 14.15
N ASN A 173 1.73 -14.60 13.24
CA ASN A 173 1.52 -16.04 13.26
C ASN A 173 1.85 -16.62 11.87
N PRO A 174 2.88 -17.50 11.76
CA PRO A 174 3.31 -18.06 10.47
C PRO A 174 2.25 -18.98 9.82
N HIS A 175 1.23 -19.40 10.56
CA HIS A 175 0.14 -20.24 10.03
C HIS A 175 -1.00 -19.42 9.39
N GLN A 176 -0.98 -18.09 9.49
CA GLN A 176 -1.95 -17.23 8.81
C GLN A 176 -1.50 -16.98 7.38
N THR A 177 -2.39 -17.23 6.41
CA THR A 177 -2.06 -17.17 4.98
C THR A 177 -1.73 -15.77 4.45
N GLN A 178 -2.14 -14.71 5.16
CA GLN A 178 -1.86 -13.30 4.81
C GLN A 178 -0.55 -12.79 5.42
N ASN A 179 0.14 -13.61 6.21
CA ASN A 179 1.43 -13.24 6.76
C ASN A 179 2.55 -13.66 5.80
N PRO A 180 3.63 -12.86 5.71
CA PRO A 180 4.81 -13.23 4.94
C PRO A 180 5.36 -14.57 5.43
N PRO A 181 5.97 -15.39 4.57
CA PRO A 181 6.52 -16.68 4.96
C PRO A 181 7.69 -16.50 5.93
N MET A 182 7.93 -17.51 6.78
CA MET A 182 8.94 -17.42 7.84
C MET A 182 10.37 -17.19 7.31
N GLU A 183 10.66 -17.58 6.07
CA GLU A 183 11.97 -17.36 5.44
C GLU A 183 12.26 -15.88 5.12
N ASP A 184 11.21 -15.06 4.99
CA ASP A 184 11.32 -13.64 4.66
C ASP A 184 11.26 -12.72 5.89
N VAL A 185 11.03 -13.28 7.08
CA VAL A 185 10.91 -12.51 8.32
C VAL A 185 12.18 -12.58 9.15
N SER A 186 12.52 -11.45 9.76
CA SER A 186 13.58 -11.34 10.76
C SER A 186 13.00 -11.43 12.16
N ILE A 187 13.84 -11.81 13.13
CA ILE A 187 13.43 -12.06 14.51
C ILE A 187 14.14 -11.09 15.46
N ILE A 188 13.38 -10.51 16.39
CA ILE A 188 13.88 -9.91 17.62
C ILE A 188 13.76 -11.00 18.68
N GLU A 189 14.90 -11.50 19.15
CA GLU A 189 14.97 -12.66 20.03
C GLU A 189 14.22 -12.46 21.34
N ALA A 190 13.61 -13.54 21.84
CA ALA A 190 13.04 -13.62 23.16
C ALA A 190 14.08 -13.28 24.22
N GLY A 191 13.67 -12.59 25.28
CA GLY A 191 14.59 -12.21 26.34
C GLY A 191 14.05 -11.13 27.24
N SER A 192 14.91 -10.68 28.15
CA SER A 192 14.63 -9.56 29.04
C SER A 192 15.21 -8.27 28.45
N TYR A 193 14.40 -7.22 28.47
CA TYR A 193 14.73 -5.92 27.92
C TYR A 193 14.49 -4.86 28.98
N LEU A 194 15.40 -3.90 29.09
CA LEU A 194 15.15 -2.66 29.81
C LEU A 194 14.34 -1.75 28.89
N CYS A 195 13.14 -1.40 29.34
CA CYS A 195 12.16 -0.66 28.55
C CYS A 195 11.86 0.70 29.18
N GLY A 196 11.63 1.69 28.33
CA GLY A 196 11.11 3.00 28.70
C GLY A 196 10.54 3.71 27.49
N TYR A 197 9.90 4.85 27.70
CA TYR A 197 9.24 5.59 26.63
C TYR A 197 9.91 6.93 26.35
N HIS A 198 9.83 7.32 25.09
CA HIS A 198 10.12 8.67 24.60
C HIS A 198 8.84 9.28 24.08
N GLN A 199 8.54 10.51 24.51
CA GLN A 199 7.50 11.33 23.90
C GLN A 199 8.15 12.54 23.22
N GLY A 200 7.86 12.72 21.93
CA GLY A 200 8.30 13.87 21.15
C GLY A 200 9.11 13.52 19.90
N SER A 201 9.67 14.54 19.25
CA SER A 201 10.43 14.40 18.00
C SER A 201 11.57 13.40 18.11
N TYR A 202 11.81 12.65 17.03
CA TYR A 202 12.91 11.68 16.92
C TYR A 202 14.30 12.32 17.06
N GLU A 203 14.42 13.63 16.86
CA GLU A 203 15.68 14.36 17.09
C GLU A 203 16.18 14.27 18.54
N THR A 204 15.25 14.10 19.49
CA THR A 204 15.54 14.04 20.93
C THR A 204 15.58 12.61 21.49
N ILE A 205 15.37 11.61 20.65
CA ILE A 205 15.28 10.19 21.08
C ILE A 205 16.57 9.72 21.76
N HIS A 206 17.72 10.21 21.34
CA HIS A 206 19.02 9.86 21.91
C HIS A 206 19.15 10.25 23.38
N SER A 207 18.53 11.37 23.80
CA SER A 207 18.49 11.78 25.21
C SER A 207 17.66 10.81 26.05
N ALA A 208 16.53 10.33 25.52
CA ALA A 208 15.71 9.31 26.19
C ALA A 208 16.44 7.97 26.28
N ILE A 209 17.13 7.54 25.21
CA ILE A 209 17.96 6.32 25.21
C ILE A 209 19.05 6.40 26.27
N ALA A 210 19.80 7.52 26.33
CA ALA A 210 20.85 7.73 27.33
C ALA A 210 20.31 7.65 28.76
N ARG A 211 19.19 8.34 29.04
CA ARG A 211 18.50 8.29 30.34
C ARG A 211 18.09 6.86 30.73
N ILE A 212 17.56 6.08 29.79
CA ILE A 212 17.16 4.68 30.06
C ILE A 212 18.38 3.81 30.36
N ARG A 213 19.46 3.94 29.58
CA ARG A 213 20.73 3.22 29.82
C ARG A 213 21.32 3.54 31.18
N GLU A 214 21.36 4.82 31.57
CA GLU A 214 21.86 5.26 32.87
C GLU A 214 21.06 4.64 34.04
N ARG A 215 19.74 4.52 33.89
CA ARG A 215 18.89 3.90 34.92
C ARG A 215 19.14 2.40 35.09
N GLY A 216 19.65 1.74 34.05
CA GLY A 216 20.02 0.33 34.06
C GLY A 216 21.52 0.07 34.11
N ILE A 217 22.32 0.99 34.69
CA ILE A 217 23.78 0.87 34.73
C ILE A 217 24.27 -0.42 35.41
N ASP A 218 23.48 -0.94 36.35
CA ASP A 218 23.77 -2.19 37.06
C ASP A 218 23.36 -3.46 36.27
N LEU A 219 22.75 -3.29 35.10
CA LEU A 219 22.36 -4.37 34.20
C LEU A 219 23.39 -4.54 33.08
N SER A 220 23.57 -5.78 32.63
CA SER A 220 24.41 -6.09 31.48
C SER A 220 23.69 -5.73 30.17
N LEU A 221 23.60 -4.43 29.86
CA LEU A 221 22.88 -3.95 28.68
C LEU A 221 23.66 -4.20 27.39
N ALA A 222 22.96 -4.62 26.33
CA ALA A 222 23.53 -4.72 24.99
C ALA A 222 23.90 -3.33 24.44
N SER A 223 24.85 -3.30 23.50
CA SER A 223 25.31 -2.09 22.81
C SER A 223 24.33 -1.56 21.75
N TRP A 224 23.23 -2.28 21.52
CA TRP A 224 22.19 -1.92 20.58
C TRP A 224 20.84 -1.85 21.29
N GLU A 225 19.87 -1.21 20.65
CA GLU A 225 18.50 -1.10 21.11
C GLU A 225 17.53 -1.16 19.92
N VAL A 226 16.27 -1.47 20.21
CA VAL A 226 15.18 -1.42 19.25
C VAL A 226 14.09 -0.47 19.75
N ASN A 227 13.68 0.41 18.86
CA ASN A 227 12.68 1.44 19.12
C ASN A 227 11.41 1.12 18.33
N PHE A 228 10.28 1.02 19.04
CA PHE A 228 8.97 0.75 18.48
C PHE A 228 8.17 2.06 18.42
N ASN A 229 7.90 2.55 17.21
CA ASN A 229 7.10 3.76 17.03
C ASN A 229 5.62 3.43 17.18
N ILE A 230 5.06 3.74 18.36
CA ILE A 230 3.65 3.52 18.69
C ILE A 230 2.80 4.62 18.05
N LEU A 231 3.14 5.89 18.27
CA LEU A 231 2.57 7.01 17.55
C LEU A 231 3.64 7.66 16.69
N ASP A 232 3.41 7.67 15.38
CA ASP A 232 4.32 8.18 14.36
C ASP A 232 3.67 9.28 13.49
N GLN A 233 4.43 9.79 12.53
CA GLN A 233 4.01 10.82 11.57
C GLN A 233 2.82 10.45 10.67
N PHE A 234 2.44 9.17 10.58
CA PHE A 234 1.29 8.72 9.80
C PHE A 234 0.00 8.69 10.64
N VAL A 235 0.13 8.73 11.96
CA VAL A 235 -0.99 8.64 12.91
C VAL A 235 -1.23 9.98 13.61
N GLU A 236 -0.16 10.70 13.93
CA GLU A 236 -0.19 11.96 14.67
C GLU A 236 0.51 13.05 13.86
N ARG A 237 -0.07 14.25 13.83
CA ARG A 237 0.48 15.40 13.10
C ARG A 237 1.50 16.15 13.92
N ASP A 238 1.27 16.27 15.23
CA ASP A 238 2.13 16.99 16.14
C ASP A 238 3.27 16.08 16.61
N ASN A 239 4.49 16.37 16.16
CA ASN A 239 5.65 15.55 16.52
C ASN A 239 5.97 15.54 18.03
N SER A 240 5.47 16.51 18.81
CA SER A 240 5.59 16.51 20.27
C SER A 240 4.73 15.42 20.94
N ARG A 241 3.81 14.82 20.19
CA ARG A 241 2.90 13.75 20.63
C ARG A 241 3.28 12.37 20.11
N PHE A 242 4.38 12.26 19.37
CA PHE A 242 4.93 10.96 18.99
C PHE A 242 5.31 10.17 20.25
N ILE A 243 5.10 8.86 20.20
CA ILE A 243 5.41 7.96 21.31
C ILE A 243 6.21 6.79 20.76
N THR A 244 7.40 6.59 21.31
CA THR A 244 8.29 5.50 20.98
C THR A 244 8.63 4.71 22.24
N GLU A 245 8.44 3.40 22.20
CA GLU A 245 8.99 2.51 23.23
C GLU A 245 10.42 2.14 22.85
N ILE A 246 11.36 2.42 23.75
CA ILE A 246 12.77 2.07 23.61
C ILE A 246 12.98 0.77 24.39
N GLN A 247 13.57 -0.23 23.76
CA GLN A 247 13.88 -1.52 24.38
C GLN A 247 15.35 -1.88 24.19
N ILE A 248 16.05 -2.10 25.31
CA ILE A 248 17.48 -2.41 25.33
C ILE A 248 17.65 -3.84 25.85
N PRO A 249 18.16 -4.79 25.05
CA PRO A 249 18.35 -6.15 25.50
C PRO A 249 19.29 -6.23 26.71
N ILE A 250 18.96 -7.09 27.67
CA ILE A 250 19.81 -7.44 28.81
C ILE A 250 20.50 -8.76 28.48
N ARG A 251 21.83 -8.75 28.41
CA ARG A 251 22.66 -9.93 28.18
C ARG A 251 22.66 -10.76 29.46
N SER A 252 22.33 -12.04 29.33
CA SER A 252 22.52 -13.07 30.36
C SER A 252 23.98 -13.34 30.65
#